data_AF-A0A958XC92-F1
#
_entry.id   AF-A0A958XC92-F1
#
_cell.length_a   1.000
_cell.length_b   1.000
_cell.length_c   1.000
_cell.angle_alpha   90.00
_cell.angle_beta   90.00
_cell.angle_gamma   90.00
#
_symmetry.space_group_name_H-M   'P 1'
#
loop_
_entity.id
_entity.type
_entity.pdbx_description
1 polymer ?
#
loop_
_entity_poly.entity_id
_entity_poly.type
_entity_poly.pdbx_seq_one_letter_code
_entity_poly.pdbx_strand_id
1 'polypeptide(L)'
;MSLFLLLALPACRQGGSPYTHLEGNAQGTTFRIVYDDGQRRDFSHDVDSLFRQIDRSMSLWDPSSVISRINRNDPNVRADEHF
;
A
#
# COMPACT_ATOMS: atom_id res chain seq x y z
N MET A 1 43.27 41.90 -21.43
CA MET A 1 43.15 40.64 -20.66
C MET A 1 41.80 40.63 -19.98
N SER A 2 40.78 40.10 -20.65
CA SER A 2 39.42 40.03 -20.10
C SER A 2 39.33 38.82 -19.19
N LEU A 3 39.22 39.05 -17.88
CA LEU A 3 39.12 38.01 -16.87
C LEU A 3 37.66 37.55 -16.79
N PHE A 4 37.34 36.44 -17.45
CA PHE A 4 36.06 35.76 -17.33
C PHE A 4 35.93 35.18 -15.92
N LEU A 5 35.15 35.85 -15.06
CA LEU A 5 34.76 35.33 -13.75
C LEU A 5 33.65 34.29 -13.95
N LEU A 6 34.02 33.01 -13.98
CA LEU A 6 33.10 31.88 -13.95
C LEU A 6 32.37 31.85 -12.60
N LEU A 7 31.17 32.43 -12.57
CA LEU A 7 30.20 32.25 -11.48
C LEU A 7 29.74 30.79 -11.46
N ALA A 8 30.39 29.97 -10.62
CA ALA A 8 29.87 28.67 -10.25
C ALA A 8 28.67 28.86 -9.31
N LEU A 9 27.46 28.82 -9.86
CA LEU A 9 26.25 28.72 -9.05
C LEU A 9 26.23 27.33 -8.38
N PRO A 10 26.09 27.24 -7.05
CA PRO A 10 25.86 25.94 -6.43
C PRO A 10 24.50 25.46 -6.92
N ALA A 11 24.50 24.42 -7.74
CA ALA A 11 23.28 23.75 -8.11
C ALA A 11 22.60 23.27 -6.82
N CYS A 12 21.43 23.84 -6.52
CA CYS A 12 20.57 23.34 -5.45
C CYS A 12 20.35 21.84 -5.67
N ARG A 13 20.95 21.00 -4.81
CA ARG A 13 20.54 19.61 -4.70
C ARG A 13 19.16 19.61 -4.05
N GLN A 14 18.12 19.51 -4.85
CA GLN A 14 16.82 19.10 -4.34
C GLN A 14 17.00 17.69 -3.78
N GLY A 15 17.09 17.59 -2.44
CA GLY A 15 17.03 16.30 -1.77
C GLY A 15 15.71 15.64 -2.16
N GLY A 16 15.78 14.39 -2.63
CA GLY A 16 14.57 13.64 -2.98
C GLY A 16 13.59 13.62 -1.81
N SER A 17 12.28 13.54 -2.13
CA SER A 17 11.23 13.41 -1.12
C SER A 17 11.58 12.27 -0.15
N PRO A 18 11.49 12.46 1.18
CA PRO A 18 11.66 11.37 2.12
C PRO A 18 10.49 10.36 2.05
N TYR A 19 9.39 10.73 1.39
CA TYR A 19 8.19 9.93 1.32
C TYR A 19 8.22 8.88 0.22
N THR A 20 7.82 7.67 0.59
CA THR A 20 7.43 6.58 -0.32
C THR A 20 5.92 6.58 -0.52
N HIS A 21 5.50 6.25 -1.74
CA HIS A 21 4.10 6.20 -2.13
C HIS A 21 3.75 4.77 -2.58
N LEU A 22 2.75 4.16 -1.95
CA LEU A 22 2.16 2.89 -2.37
C LEU A 22 0.74 3.13 -2.83
N GLU A 23 0.43 2.69 -4.03
CA GLU A 23 -0.85 2.93 -4.69
C GLU A 23 -1.27 1.67 -5.44
N GLY A 24 -2.57 1.42 -5.50
CA GLY A 24 -3.08 0.24 -6.17
C GLY A 24 -4.59 0.11 -6.03
N ASN A 25 -5.10 -1.07 -6.36
CA ASN A 25 -6.51 -1.42 -6.26
C ASN A 25 -6.72 -2.42 -5.12
N ALA A 26 -7.76 -2.23 -4.32
CA ALA A 26 -8.20 -3.16 -3.29
C ALA A 26 -9.69 -2.94 -3.00
N GLN A 27 -10.41 -4.00 -2.63
CA GLN A 27 -11.82 -3.92 -2.17
C GLN A 27 -12.78 -3.16 -3.12
N GLY A 28 -12.55 -3.25 -4.43
CA GLY A 28 -13.38 -2.59 -5.44
C GLY A 28 -13.12 -1.09 -5.63
N THR A 29 -12.03 -0.56 -5.07
CA THR A 29 -11.59 0.84 -5.22
C THR A 29 -10.06 0.92 -5.27
N THR A 30 -9.51 2.13 -5.15
CA THR A 30 -8.07 2.37 -5.06
C THR A 30 -7.64 2.74 -3.64
N PHE A 31 -6.37 2.46 -3.32
CA PHE A 31 -5.72 2.93 -2.10
C PHE A 31 -4.51 3.81 -2.43
N ARG A 32 -4.17 4.70 -1.50
CA ARG A 32 -2.93 5.49 -1.52
C ARG A 32 -2.38 5.59 -0.11
N ILE A 33 -1.18 5.06 0.10
CA ILE A 33 -0.45 5.11 1.37
C ILE A 33 0.83 5.91 1.13
N VAL A 34 1.08 6.89 1.99
CA VAL A 34 2.29 7.73 1.94
C VAL A 34 2.97 7.65 3.29
N TYR A 35 4.25 7.28 3.31
CA TYR A 35 5.03 7.12 4.53
C TYR A 35 6.46 7.60 4.36
N ASP A 36 7.08 8.04 5.45
CA ASP A 36 8.52 8.27 5.54
C ASP A 36 9.12 7.13 6.36
N ASP A 37 10.09 6.42 5.78
CA ASP A 37 10.85 5.38 6.46
C ASP A 37 12.35 5.62 6.26
N GLY A 38 13.05 5.92 7.36
CA GLY A 38 14.49 6.18 7.33
C GLY A 38 15.32 5.01 6.81
N GLN A 39 14.78 3.78 6.85
CA GLN A 39 15.41 2.58 6.31
C GLN A 39 15.07 2.30 4.83
N ARG A 40 14.16 3.08 4.22
CA ARG A 40 13.67 2.91 2.84
C ARG A 40 13.18 1.49 2.54
N ARG A 41 12.49 0.87 3.49
CA ARG A 41 11.87 -0.46 3.31
C ARG A 41 10.69 -0.37 2.34
N ASP A 42 10.45 -1.46 1.62
CA ASP A 42 9.29 -1.62 0.76
C ASP A 42 8.22 -2.46 1.48
N PHE A 43 7.11 -1.82 1.85
CA PHE A 43 5.97 -2.48 2.50
C PHE A 43 4.88 -2.96 1.52
N SER A 44 5.11 -2.89 0.20
CA SER A 44 4.11 -3.27 -0.81
C SER A 44 3.57 -4.68 -0.59
N HIS A 45 4.47 -5.64 -0.32
CA HIS A 45 4.10 -7.03 -0.08
C HIS A 45 3.24 -7.20 1.18
N ASP A 46 3.60 -6.52 2.26
CA ASP A 46 2.90 -6.63 3.54
C ASP A 46 1.50 -6.02 3.44
N VAL A 47 1.38 -4.86 2.79
CA VAL A 47 0.09 -4.22 2.51
C VAL A 47 -0.80 -5.12 1.65
N ASP A 48 -0.26 -5.68 0.57
CA ASP A 48 -0.98 -6.61 -0.31
C ASP A 48 -1.40 -7.90 0.43
N SER A 49 -0.55 -8.41 1.33
CA SER A 49 -0.88 -9.54 2.19
C SER A 49 -2.06 -9.23 3.12
N LEU A 50 -2.10 -8.03 3.70
CA LEU A 50 -3.22 -7.58 4.54
C LEU A 50 -4.52 -7.47 3.73
N PHE A 51 -4.48 -6.89 2.54
CA PHE A 51 -5.67 -6.84 1.68
C PHE A 51 -6.19 -8.23 1.32
N ARG A 52 -5.31 -9.18 1.02
CA ARG A 52 -5.72 -10.58 0.77
C ARG A 52 -6.31 -11.26 2.00
N GLN A 53 -5.79 -10.98 3.20
CA GLN A 53 -6.38 -11.51 4.43
C GLN A 53 -7.81 -11.00 4.59
N ILE A 54 -8.01 -9.70 4.39
CA ILE A 54 -9.32 -9.07 4.44
C ILE A 54 -10.26 -9.61 3.37
N ASP A 55 -9.80 -9.81 2.13
CA ASP A 55 -10.65 -10.37 1.06
C ASP A 55 -11.11 -11.79 1.38
N ARG A 56 -10.21 -12.64 1.92
CA ARG A 56 -10.54 -14.01 2.36
C ARG A 56 -11.56 -14.03 3.50
N SER A 57 -11.64 -12.98 4.30
CA SER A 57 -12.60 -12.89 5.39
C SER A 57 -13.92 -12.25 4.94
N MET A 58 -13.84 -11.08 4.32
CA MET A 58 -14.96 -10.13 4.21
C MET A 58 -15.39 -9.82 2.76
N SER A 59 -14.80 -10.44 1.73
CA SER A 59 -15.25 -10.21 0.36
C SER A 59 -16.61 -10.88 0.09
N LEU A 60 -17.63 -10.09 -0.22
CA LEU A 60 -18.95 -10.59 -0.66
C LEU A 60 -18.92 -11.18 -2.08
N TRP A 61 -17.83 -10.97 -2.82
CA TRP A 61 -17.67 -11.41 -4.21
C TRP A 61 -16.81 -12.66 -4.36
N ASP A 62 -15.98 -12.98 -3.37
CA ASP A 62 -15.26 -14.25 -3.31
C ASP A 62 -16.16 -15.31 -2.62
N PRO A 63 -16.61 -16.35 -3.34
CA PRO A 63 -17.49 -17.38 -2.78
C PRO A 63 -16.80 -18.26 -1.72
N SER A 64 -15.46 -18.19 -1.63
CA SER A 64 -14.67 -18.90 -0.63
C SER A 64 -14.45 -18.11 0.66
N SER A 65 -14.81 -16.81 0.67
CA SER A 65 -14.60 -15.96 1.85
C SER A 65 -15.44 -16.39 3.06
N VAL A 66 -15.00 -16.02 4.25
CA VAL A 66 -15.71 -16.32 5.50
C VAL A 66 -17.14 -15.75 5.47
N ILE A 67 -17.32 -14.48 5.13
CA ILE A 67 -18.66 -13.86 5.05
C ILE A 67 -19.54 -14.53 4.00
N SER A 68 -19.00 -14.88 2.82
CA SER A 68 -19.77 -15.55 1.77
C SER A 68 -20.23 -16.93 2.21
N ARG A 69 -19.38 -17.67 2.93
CA ARG A 69 -19.70 -18.98 3.53
C ARG A 69 -20.73 -18.88 4.66
N ILE A 70 -20.65 -17.85 5.50
CA ILE A 70 -21.68 -17.55 6.52
C ILE A 70 -23.02 -17.26 5.84
N ASN A 71 -23.04 -16.39 4.82
CA ASN A 71 -24.27 -15.98 4.14
C ASN A 71 -25.02 -17.14 3.46
N ARG A 72 -24.30 -18.20 3.07
CA ARG A 72 -24.87 -19.43 2.52
C ARG A 72 -25.16 -20.52 3.56
N ASN A 73 -25.09 -20.18 4.85
CA ASN A 73 -25.31 -21.08 5.98
C ASN A 73 -24.44 -22.35 5.93
N ASP A 74 -23.16 -22.24 5.53
CA ASP A 74 -22.23 -23.38 5.59
C ASP A 74 -22.05 -23.82 7.06
N PRO A 75 -22.46 -25.04 7.46
CA PRO A 75 -22.42 -25.47 8.85
C PRO A 75 -20.99 -25.62 9.41
N ASN A 76 -19.97 -25.64 8.54
CA ASN A 76 -18.57 -25.80 8.91
C ASN A 76 -17.79 -24.48 8.92
N VAL A 77 -18.43 -23.34 8.63
CA VAL A 77 -17.76 -22.04 8.71
C VAL A 77 -17.74 -21.54 10.17
N ARG A 78 -16.65 -20.89 10.56
CA ARG A 78 -16.53 -20.16 11.83
C ARG A 78 -16.14 -18.73 11.51
N ALA A 79 -16.70 -17.77 12.24
CA ALA A 79 -16.25 -16.40 12.18
C ALA A 79 -14.77 -16.32 12.62
N ASP A 80 -14.01 -15.47 11.94
CA ASP A 80 -12.65 -15.12 12.33
C ASP A 80 -12.64 -13.83 13.15
N GLU A 81 -11.45 -13.27 13.40
CA GLU A 81 -11.25 -12.08 14.23
C GLU A 81 -11.73 -10.76 13.59
N HIS A 82 -12.19 -10.78 12.34
CA HIS A 82 -12.64 -9.59 11.63
C HIS A 82 -14.16 -9.34 11.79
N PHE A 83 -14.84 -10.12 12.64
CA PHE A 83 -16.28 -10.01 12.96
C PHE A 83 -16.54 -9.70 14.44
#